data_AF-A0A955PF37-F1
#
_entry.id   AF-A0A955PF37-F1
#
_cell.length_a   1.000
_cell.length_b   1.000
_cell.length_c   1.000
_cell.angle_alpha   90.00
_cell.angle_beta   90.00
_cell.angle_gamma   90.00
#
_symmetry.space_group_name_H-M   'P 1'
#
loop_
_entity.id
_entity.type
_entity.pdbx_description
1 polymer ?
#
loop_
_entity_poly.entity_id
_entity_poly.type
_entity_poly.pdbx_seq_one_letter_code
_entity_poly.pdbx_strand_id
1 'polypeptide(L)'
;VPSMIEQIECYLSGDWSDRELDLFKVAADQLTSEQKETILESFFMAPPETMIRPYNRYAALYEDYRSIAPKELIHRWNASDWRDLQFWRQLSWFDPLIRREDPEIQSLFDQGVHFSEDQKVPLLDRMMHWIGRSVEIYRELQDSGQIEVSVTPYYHPILPLLIDPSSTHEAMPGASLHANNQCHPEDA
;
A
#
# COMPACT_ATOMS: atom_id res chain seq x y z
N VAL A 1 -10.62 -7.04 10.93
CA VAL A 1 -9.44 -6.29 10.47
C VAL A 1 -8.91 -5.50 11.66
N PRO A 2 -7.66 -5.70 12.11
CA PRO A 2 -7.10 -4.97 13.25
C PRO A 2 -7.07 -3.46 12.96
N SER A 3 -7.06 -2.63 14.00
CA SER A 3 -7.00 -1.18 13.82
C SER A 3 -5.76 -0.75 13.02
N MET A 4 -5.85 0.33 12.26
CA MET A 4 -4.70 0.86 11.49
C MET A 4 -3.51 1.18 12.40
N ILE A 5 -3.75 1.62 13.64
CA ILE A 5 -2.68 1.93 14.60
C ILE A 5 -1.92 0.65 14.99
N GLU A 6 -2.62 -0.45 15.28
CA GLU A 6 -1.95 -1.72 15.59
C GLU A 6 -1.18 -2.26 14.38
N GLN A 7 -1.71 -2.11 13.17
CA GLN A 7 -0.98 -2.48 11.95
C GLN A 7 0.32 -1.68 11.83
N ILE A 8 0.27 -0.36 12.08
CA ILE A 8 1.46 0.50 12.10
C ILE A 8 2.46 0.01 13.16
N GLU A 9 2.00 -0.27 14.38
CA GLU A 9 2.87 -0.78 15.45
C GLU A 9 3.53 -2.12 15.07
N CYS A 10 2.82 -3.01 14.38
CA CYS A 10 3.38 -4.26 13.86
C CYS A 10 4.51 -4.02 12.84
N TYR A 11 4.36 -3.07 11.92
CA TYR A 11 5.45 -2.71 11.00
C TYR A 11 6.65 -2.12 11.75
N LEU A 12 6.40 -1.26 12.74
CA LEU A 12 7.45 -0.59 13.51
C LEU A 12 8.19 -1.54 14.46
N SER A 13 7.58 -2.63 14.92
CA SER A 13 8.26 -3.62 15.75
C SER A 13 9.31 -4.42 14.97
N GLY A 14 9.17 -4.49 13.63
CA GLY A 14 10.04 -5.27 12.76
C GLY A 14 9.71 -6.77 12.72
N ASP A 15 8.75 -7.24 13.54
CA ASP A 15 8.36 -8.65 13.60
C ASP A 15 7.27 -9.02 12.58
N TRP A 16 6.83 -8.05 11.80
CA TRP A 16 5.74 -8.21 10.84
C TRP A 16 6.16 -7.75 9.44
N SER A 17 5.62 -8.42 8.42
CA SER A 17 5.83 -8.10 7.00
C SER A 17 4.59 -8.50 6.23
N ASP A 18 4.35 -7.84 5.11
CA ASP A 18 3.34 -8.23 4.13
C ASP A 18 3.98 -8.79 2.85
N ARG A 19 3.14 -9.39 2.01
CA ARG A 19 3.57 -10.03 0.76
C ARG A 19 4.27 -9.04 -0.19
N GLU A 20 3.82 -7.79 -0.28
CA GLU A 20 4.45 -6.81 -1.16
C GLU A 20 5.82 -6.38 -0.63
N LEU A 21 5.94 -6.19 0.68
CA LEU A 21 7.20 -5.88 1.34
C LEU A 21 8.21 -7.01 1.21
N ASP A 22 7.76 -8.25 1.36
CA ASP A 22 8.60 -9.45 1.16
C ASP A 22 9.10 -9.53 -0.28
N LEU A 23 8.23 -9.27 -1.27
CA LEU A 23 8.61 -9.24 -2.68
C LEU A 23 9.55 -8.08 -3.01
N PHE A 24 9.42 -6.93 -2.33
CA PHE A 24 10.36 -5.83 -2.48
C PHE A 24 11.76 -6.19 -1.95
N LYS A 25 11.83 -6.90 -0.81
CA LYS A 25 13.10 -7.32 -0.17
C LYS A 25 13.90 -8.33 -0.99
N VAL A 26 13.25 -9.18 -1.79
CA VAL A 26 13.95 -10.16 -2.64
C VAL A 26 14.80 -9.44 -3.70
N ALA A 27 16.07 -9.83 -3.83
CA ALA A 27 16.97 -9.32 -4.86
C ALA A 27 16.39 -9.61 -6.25
N ALA A 28 16.43 -8.63 -7.16
CA ALA A 28 15.68 -8.71 -8.42
C ALA A 28 16.16 -9.85 -9.34
N ASP A 29 17.43 -10.23 -9.24
CA ASP A 29 18.03 -11.36 -9.96
C ASP A 29 17.71 -12.73 -9.34
N GLN A 30 17.18 -12.77 -8.11
CA GLN A 30 16.77 -13.97 -7.39
C GLN A 30 15.26 -14.22 -7.42
N LEU A 31 14.47 -13.32 -8.02
CA LEU A 31 13.02 -13.47 -8.13
C LEU A 31 12.65 -14.73 -8.93
N THR A 32 11.81 -15.57 -8.33
CA THR A 32 11.22 -16.73 -9.01
C THR A 32 10.16 -16.29 -10.02
N SER A 33 9.79 -17.16 -10.96
CA SER A 33 8.71 -16.87 -11.92
C SER A 33 7.38 -16.57 -11.23
N GLU A 34 7.03 -17.30 -10.17
CA GLU A 34 5.81 -17.08 -9.38
C GLU A 34 5.82 -15.73 -8.66
N GLN A 35 6.96 -15.34 -8.09
CA GLN A 35 7.13 -14.02 -7.48
C GLN A 35 6.99 -12.90 -8.53
N LYS A 36 7.55 -13.08 -9.73
CA LYS A 36 7.39 -12.13 -10.84
C LYS A 36 5.93 -12.00 -11.30
N GLU A 37 5.20 -13.10 -11.41
CA GLU A 37 3.76 -13.08 -11.70
C GLU A 37 3.00 -12.26 -10.65
N THR A 38 3.28 -12.53 -9.37
CA THR A 38 2.67 -11.78 -8.27
C THR A 38 2.99 -10.28 -8.32
N ILE A 39 4.24 -9.93 -8.62
CA ILE A 39 4.68 -8.53 -8.78
C ILE A 39 3.87 -7.87 -9.90
N LEU A 40 3.69 -8.52 -11.05
CA LEU A 40 2.92 -7.96 -12.16
C LEU A 40 1.43 -7.77 -11.82
N GLU A 41 0.87 -8.59 -10.92
CA GLU A 41 -0.52 -8.44 -10.46
C GLU A 41 -0.72 -7.28 -9.50
N SER A 42 0.29 -6.97 -8.67
CA SER A 42 0.14 -6.06 -7.53
C SER A 42 0.91 -4.74 -7.67
N PHE A 43 2.06 -4.72 -8.34
CA PHE A 43 2.97 -3.56 -8.31
C PHE A 43 2.52 -2.42 -9.22
N PHE A 44 1.49 -2.63 -10.05
CA PHE A 44 0.83 -1.59 -10.84
C PHE A 44 -0.57 -1.21 -10.30
N MET A 45 -0.93 -1.66 -9.08
CA MET A 45 -2.18 -1.25 -8.41
C MET A 45 -2.08 0.18 -7.87
N ALA A 46 -1.90 1.15 -8.77
CA ALA A 46 -1.90 2.58 -8.48
C ALA A 46 -2.61 3.32 -9.63
N PRO A 47 -3.32 4.44 -9.35
CA PRO A 47 -3.90 5.31 -10.36
C PRO A 47 -2.91 5.65 -11.49
N PRO A 48 -3.12 5.17 -12.73
CA PRO A 48 -2.10 5.29 -13.78
C PRO A 48 -1.76 6.74 -14.14
N GLU A 49 -2.77 7.60 -14.25
CA GLU A 49 -2.59 8.98 -14.72
C GLU A 49 -1.83 9.87 -13.73
N THR A 50 -1.97 9.61 -12.43
CA THR A 50 -1.43 10.48 -11.38
C THR A 50 -0.25 9.88 -10.62
N MET A 51 -0.10 8.55 -10.61
CA MET A 51 0.93 7.86 -9.82
C MET A 51 1.89 7.01 -10.64
N ILE A 52 1.58 6.70 -11.90
CA ILE A 52 2.44 5.89 -12.77
C ILE A 52 3.02 6.72 -13.91
N ARG A 53 2.16 7.26 -14.78
CA ARG A 53 2.52 8.03 -15.98
C ARG A 53 3.38 9.26 -15.74
N PRO A 54 3.29 9.97 -14.60
CA PRO A 54 4.19 11.10 -14.33
C PRO A 54 5.66 10.71 -14.21
N TYR A 55 5.97 9.43 -14.01
CA TYR A 55 7.34 8.93 -13.82
C TYR A 55 7.78 8.10 -15.02
N ASN A 56 8.64 8.68 -15.88
CA ASN A 56 9.01 8.11 -17.19
C ASN A 56 9.34 6.62 -17.18
N ARG A 57 10.15 6.17 -16.21
CA ARG A 57 10.54 4.76 -16.10
C ARG A 57 9.39 3.87 -15.67
N TYR A 58 8.61 4.29 -14.68
CA TYR A 58 7.45 3.53 -14.22
C TYR A 58 6.38 3.43 -15.32
N ALA A 59 6.16 4.53 -16.05
CA ALA A 59 5.28 4.60 -17.20
C ALA A 59 5.72 3.61 -18.30
N ALA A 60 7.01 3.57 -18.64
CA ALA A 60 7.54 2.62 -19.62
C ALA A 60 7.30 1.16 -19.21
N LEU A 61 7.57 0.80 -17.94
CA LEU A 61 7.30 -0.54 -17.41
C LEU A 61 5.81 -0.87 -17.45
N TYR A 62 4.94 0.11 -17.17
CA TYR A 62 3.49 -0.06 -17.23
C TYR A 62 2.97 -0.26 -18.66
N GLU A 63 3.53 0.45 -19.64
CA GLU A 63 3.16 0.27 -21.04
C GLU A 63 3.61 -1.10 -21.58
N ASP A 64 4.80 -1.57 -21.17
CA ASP A 64 5.24 -2.94 -21.44
C ASP A 64 4.23 -3.95 -20.84
N TYR A 65 3.88 -3.79 -19.55
CA TYR A 65 2.92 -4.65 -18.85
C TYR A 65 1.55 -4.70 -19.53
N ARG A 66 1.08 -3.56 -20.06
CA ARG A 66 -0.20 -3.50 -20.79
C ARG A 66 -0.15 -4.10 -22.19
N SER A 67 1.02 -4.11 -22.82
CA SER A 67 1.16 -4.46 -24.25
C SER A 67 1.68 -5.88 -24.46
N ILE A 68 2.33 -6.46 -23.45
CA ILE A 68 3.01 -7.75 -23.52
C ILE A 68 2.35 -8.71 -22.54
N ALA A 69 2.12 -9.96 -22.97
CA ALA A 69 1.55 -10.97 -22.09
C ALA A 69 2.47 -11.21 -20.86
N PRO A 70 1.94 -11.33 -19.63
CA PRO A 70 2.77 -11.48 -18.42
C PRO A 70 3.84 -12.58 -18.51
N LYS A 71 3.50 -13.73 -19.10
CA LYS A 71 4.43 -14.85 -19.30
C LYS A 71 5.62 -14.50 -20.20
N GLU A 72 5.39 -13.69 -21.23
CA GLU A 72 6.47 -13.22 -22.11
C GLU A 72 7.33 -12.17 -21.39
N LEU A 73 6.67 -11.27 -20.65
CA LEU A 73 7.32 -10.20 -19.92
C LEU A 73 8.34 -10.71 -18.88
N ILE A 74 7.99 -11.81 -18.19
CA ILE A 74 8.84 -12.51 -17.22
C ILE A 74 10.22 -12.88 -17.78
N HIS A 75 10.27 -13.23 -19.07
CA HIS A 75 11.51 -13.61 -19.76
C HIS A 75 12.18 -12.43 -20.46
N ARG A 76 11.42 -11.39 -20.82
CA ARG A 76 11.92 -10.21 -21.52
C ARG A 76 12.65 -9.24 -20.60
N TRP A 77 12.11 -9.01 -19.41
CA TRP A 77 12.69 -8.08 -18.44
C TRP A 77 13.92 -8.65 -17.73
N ASN A 78 14.96 -7.84 -17.64
CA ASN A 78 16.18 -8.15 -16.89
C ASN A 78 16.05 -7.71 -15.42
N ALA A 79 17.06 -8.02 -14.60
CA ALA A 79 17.05 -7.70 -13.17
C ALA A 79 16.90 -6.19 -12.88
N SER A 80 17.41 -5.30 -13.74
CA SER A 80 17.21 -3.85 -13.59
C SER A 80 15.76 -3.43 -13.82
N ASP A 81 15.05 -4.05 -14.78
CA ASP A 81 13.62 -3.75 -15.01
C ASP A 81 12.77 -4.14 -13.80
N TRP A 82 13.01 -5.35 -13.26
CA TRP A 82 12.35 -5.83 -12.05
C TRP A 82 12.65 -4.96 -10.84
N ARG A 83 13.91 -4.58 -10.65
CA ARG A 83 14.29 -3.70 -9.55
C ARG A 83 13.67 -2.31 -9.68
N ASP A 84 13.67 -1.73 -10.88
CA ASP A 84 13.03 -0.43 -11.08
C ASP A 84 11.53 -0.49 -10.77
N LEU A 85 10.84 -1.59 -11.13
CA LEU A 85 9.45 -1.81 -10.74
C LEU A 85 9.28 -1.92 -9.21
N GLN A 86 10.17 -2.67 -8.55
CA GLN A 86 10.15 -2.80 -7.09
C GLN A 86 10.26 -1.44 -6.40
N PHE A 87 11.17 -0.58 -6.84
CA PHE A 87 11.33 0.77 -6.30
C PHE A 87 10.14 1.66 -6.60
N TRP A 88 9.68 1.71 -7.86
CA TRP A 88 8.58 2.59 -8.24
C TRP A 88 7.28 2.27 -7.54
N ARG A 89 7.03 0.98 -7.25
CA ARG A 89 5.88 0.57 -6.42
C ARG A 89 5.90 1.20 -5.03
N GLN A 90 7.08 1.38 -4.42
CA GLN A 90 7.19 2.04 -3.12
C GLN A 90 7.15 3.57 -3.27
N LEU A 91 7.96 4.09 -4.19
CA LEU A 91 8.11 5.53 -4.39
C LEU A 91 6.79 6.22 -4.74
N SER A 92 5.96 5.65 -5.61
CA SER A 92 4.74 6.32 -6.08
C SER A 92 3.73 6.65 -4.97
N TRP A 93 3.85 6.01 -3.80
CA TRP A 93 2.97 6.19 -2.65
C TRP A 93 3.50 7.19 -1.63
N PHE A 94 4.70 7.73 -1.81
CA PHE A 94 5.16 8.85 -1.00
C PHE A 94 4.43 10.13 -1.37
N ASP A 95 3.86 10.79 -0.36
CA ASP A 95 3.20 12.08 -0.53
C ASP A 95 4.20 13.16 -1.02
N PRO A 96 3.80 14.09 -1.92
CA PRO A 96 4.64 15.20 -2.33
C PRO A 96 5.21 16.06 -1.20
N LEU A 97 4.55 16.14 -0.04
CA LEU A 97 5.07 16.82 1.14
C LEU A 97 6.27 16.07 1.73
N ILE A 98 6.17 14.74 1.87
CA ILE A 98 7.29 13.91 2.34
C ILE A 98 8.49 14.08 1.42
N ARG A 99 8.28 14.08 0.10
CA ARG A 99 9.35 14.31 -0.88
C ARG A 99 10.06 15.66 -0.70
N ARG A 100 9.34 16.70 -0.27
CA ARG A 100 9.95 18.02 -0.01
C ARG A 100 10.74 18.05 1.29
N GLU A 101 10.31 17.28 2.27
CA GLU A 101 10.89 17.25 3.62
C GLU A 101 12.05 16.25 3.74
N ASP A 102 12.08 15.22 2.90
CA ASP A 102 13.03 14.12 2.94
C ASP A 102 13.97 14.11 1.73
N PRO A 103 15.22 14.61 1.88
CA PRO A 103 16.19 14.65 0.80
C PRO A 103 16.58 13.26 0.27
N GLU A 104 16.53 12.21 1.10
CA GLU A 104 16.87 10.85 0.68
C GLU A 104 15.80 10.31 -0.26
N ILE A 105 14.52 10.47 0.09
CA ILE A 105 13.40 10.11 -0.79
C ILE A 105 13.46 10.94 -2.07
N GLN A 106 13.66 12.26 -1.98
CA GLN A 106 13.76 13.12 -3.17
C GLN A 106 14.89 12.68 -4.10
N SER A 107 16.03 12.27 -3.57
CA SER A 107 17.15 11.77 -4.39
C SER A 107 16.79 10.54 -5.22
N LEU A 108 15.94 9.64 -4.70
CA LEU A 108 15.45 8.47 -5.44
C LEU A 108 14.49 8.87 -6.57
N PHE A 109 13.66 9.88 -6.35
CA PHE A 109 12.83 10.47 -7.41
C PHE A 109 13.67 11.15 -8.50
N ASP A 110 14.72 11.87 -8.12
CA ASP A 110 15.64 12.54 -9.06
C ASP A 110 16.45 11.51 -9.88
N GLN A 111 16.84 10.40 -9.26
CA GLN A 111 17.48 9.27 -9.93
C GLN A 111 16.54 8.62 -10.95
N GLY A 112 15.32 8.26 -10.51
CA GLY A 112 14.21 7.80 -11.35
C GLY A 112 14.36 6.46 -12.10
N VAL A 113 15.57 5.92 -12.24
CA VAL A 113 15.87 4.68 -12.96
C VAL A 113 17.21 4.11 -12.48
N HIS A 114 17.46 2.83 -12.77
CA HIS A 114 18.71 2.15 -12.44
C HIS A 114 19.00 2.19 -10.93
N PHE A 115 17.97 1.95 -10.13
CA PHE A 115 18.15 1.74 -8.69
C PHE A 115 19.11 0.58 -8.44
N SER A 116 19.67 0.51 -7.25
CA SER A 116 20.58 -0.55 -6.82
C SER A 116 20.01 -1.33 -5.62
N GLU A 117 20.45 -2.57 -5.42
CA GLU A 117 19.91 -3.43 -4.35
C GLU A 117 20.22 -2.88 -2.95
N ASP A 118 21.38 -2.24 -2.79
CA ASP A 118 21.82 -1.59 -1.55
C ASP A 118 20.96 -0.38 -1.17
N GLN A 119 20.21 0.20 -2.11
CA GLN A 119 19.26 1.28 -1.82
C GLN A 119 17.94 0.77 -1.19
N LYS A 120 17.68 -0.55 -1.19
CA LYS A 120 16.43 -1.09 -0.63
C LYS A 120 16.35 -0.91 0.89
N VAL A 121 17.43 -1.19 1.60
CA VAL A 121 17.48 -1.07 3.07
C VAL A 121 17.26 0.39 3.51
N PRO A 122 18.00 1.38 2.98
CA PRO A 122 17.71 2.79 3.27
C PRO A 122 16.28 3.20 2.96
N LEU A 123 15.72 2.78 1.82
CA LEU A 123 14.33 3.10 1.49
C LEU A 123 13.34 2.51 2.51
N LEU A 124 13.55 1.27 2.95
CA LEU A 124 12.74 0.63 4.00
C LEU A 124 12.82 1.40 5.32
N ASP A 125 14.01 1.83 5.72
CA ASP A 125 14.20 2.62 6.93
C ASP A 125 13.43 3.94 6.85
N ARG A 126 13.48 4.63 5.70
CA ARG A 126 12.68 5.85 5.46
C ARG A 126 11.17 5.56 5.47
N MET A 127 10.72 4.45 4.87
CA MET A 127 9.30 4.05 4.93
C MET A 127 8.82 3.86 6.38
N MET A 128 9.58 3.12 7.19
CA MET A 128 9.24 2.89 8.60
C MET A 128 9.24 4.21 9.40
N HIS A 129 10.22 5.08 9.15
CA HIS A 129 10.27 6.40 9.76
C HIS A 129 8.99 7.21 9.50
N TRP A 130 8.54 7.32 8.24
CA TRP A 130 7.37 8.12 7.89
C TRP A 130 6.04 7.50 8.36
N ILE A 131 5.94 6.18 8.37
CA ILE A 131 4.79 5.48 8.93
C ILE A 131 4.67 5.79 10.44
N GLY A 132 5.77 5.70 11.19
CA GLY A 132 5.77 6.06 12.61
C GLY A 132 5.47 7.54 12.86
N ARG A 133 6.07 8.42 12.06
CA ARG A 133 5.86 9.87 12.14
C ARG A 133 4.40 10.27 11.92
N SER A 134 3.67 9.52 11.09
CA SER A 134 2.24 9.79 10.83
C SER A 134 1.41 9.81 12.12
N VAL A 135 1.61 8.84 13.02
CA VAL A 135 0.88 8.77 14.29
C VAL A 135 1.26 9.92 15.23
N GLU A 136 2.54 10.30 15.24
CA GLU A 136 3.03 11.43 16.04
C GLU A 136 2.47 12.77 15.56
N ILE A 137 2.37 12.99 14.24
CA ILE A 137 1.81 14.22 13.67
C ILE A 137 0.35 14.41 14.14
N TYR A 138 -0.48 13.37 14.07
CA TYR A 138 -1.86 13.46 14.57
C TYR A 138 -1.92 13.83 16.06
N ARG A 139 -1.01 13.27 16.87
CA ARG A 139 -0.91 13.58 18.30
C ARG A 139 -0.53 15.04 18.54
N GLU A 140 0.50 15.53 17.86
CA GLU A 140 0.94 16.94 17.96
C GLU A 140 -0.16 17.91 17.53
N LEU A 141 -0.89 17.59 16.46
CA LEU A 141 -2.00 18.40 15.98
C LEU A 141 -3.18 18.40 16.97
N GLN A 142 -3.46 17.26 17.63
CA GLN A 142 -4.47 17.15 18.67
C GLN A 142 -4.06 17.94 19.92
N ASP A 143 -2.83 17.77 20.41
CA ASP A 143 -2.31 18.44 21.60
C ASP A 143 -2.22 19.97 21.44
N SER A 144 -1.97 20.43 20.21
CA SER A 144 -1.99 21.86 19.86
C SER A 144 -3.39 22.42 19.59
N GLY A 145 -4.44 21.58 19.62
CA GLY A 145 -5.83 21.99 19.39
C GLY A 145 -6.14 22.36 17.93
N GLN A 146 -5.29 21.97 16.98
CA GLN A 146 -5.51 22.22 15.56
C GLN A 146 -6.53 21.25 14.94
N ILE A 147 -6.68 20.06 15.54
CA ILE A 147 -7.66 19.05 15.15
C ILE A 147 -8.40 18.50 16.36
N GLU A 148 -9.57 17.90 16.12
CA GLU A 148 -10.28 17.04 17.04
C GLU A 148 -10.24 15.60 16.50
N VAL A 149 -10.01 14.62 17.36
CA VAL A 149 -9.93 13.20 16.98
C VAL A 149 -11.19 12.48 17.44
N SER A 150 -11.97 11.96 16.50
CA SER A 150 -13.07 11.02 16.76
C SER A 150 -12.60 9.58 16.60
N VAL A 151 -13.22 8.66 17.33
CA VAL A 151 -12.94 7.21 17.25
C VAL A 151 -14.13 6.43 16.72
N THR A 152 -13.86 5.30 16.07
CA THR A 152 -14.86 4.33 15.61
C THR A 152 -14.66 3.00 16.33
N PRO A 153 -15.66 2.08 16.35
CA PRO A 153 -15.45 0.75 16.90
C PRO A 153 -14.29 0.03 16.22
N TYR A 154 -13.61 -0.83 16.97
CA TYR A 154 -12.30 -1.36 16.63
C TYR A 154 -12.25 -2.08 15.27
N TYR A 155 -13.27 -2.88 14.94
CA TYR A 155 -13.35 -3.61 13.66
C TYR A 155 -14.07 -2.85 12.54
N HIS A 156 -14.45 -1.59 12.78
CA HIS A 156 -15.29 -0.78 11.91
C HIS A 156 -16.49 -1.54 11.30
N PRO A 157 -17.29 -2.26 12.13
CA PRO A 157 -18.41 -3.03 11.63
C PRO A 157 -19.51 -2.12 11.10
N ILE A 158 -20.34 -2.65 10.22
CA ILE A 158 -21.59 -1.99 9.81
C ILE A 158 -22.60 -2.23 10.94
N LEU A 159 -22.56 -1.37 11.98
CA LEU A 159 -23.32 -1.55 13.23
C LEU A 159 -24.82 -1.85 13.02
N PRO A 160 -25.55 -1.18 12.11
CA PRO A 160 -26.96 -1.51 11.89
C PRO A 160 -27.18 -2.97 11.48
N LEU A 161 -26.27 -3.55 10.69
CA LEU A 161 -26.38 -4.95 10.24
C LEU A 161 -26.05 -5.97 11.34
N LEU A 162 -25.22 -5.59 12.33
CA LEU A 162 -24.99 -6.43 13.50
C LEU A 162 -26.22 -6.45 14.42
N ILE A 163 -26.87 -5.31 14.59
CA ILE A 163 -28.04 -5.18 15.47
C ILE A 163 -29.27 -5.81 14.81
N ASP A 164 -29.52 -5.47 13.54
CA ASP A 164 -30.64 -5.98 12.75
C ASP A 164 -30.29 -5.98 11.26
N PRO A 165 -30.04 -7.16 10.64
CA PRO A 165 -29.76 -7.24 9.22
C PRO A 165 -30.91 -6.72 8.34
N SER A 166 -32.14 -6.62 8.87
CA SER A 166 -33.28 -6.05 8.16
C SER A 166 -33.12 -4.56 7.85
N SER A 167 -32.23 -3.85 8.56
CA SER A 167 -31.83 -2.47 8.27
C SER A 167 -31.26 -2.28 6.86
N THR A 168 -30.79 -3.35 6.21
CA THR A 168 -30.43 -3.34 4.77
C THR A 168 -31.55 -2.76 3.90
N HIS A 169 -32.82 -3.03 4.24
CA HIS A 169 -33.97 -2.58 3.46
C HIS A 169 -34.21 -1.07 3.53
N GLU A 170 -33.64 -0.36 4.52
CA GLU A 170 -33.74 1.11 4.59
C GLU A 170 -32.99 1.76 3.42
N ALA A 171 -31.80 1.24 3.08
CA ALA A 171 -31.01 1.69 1.94
C ALA A 171 -31.36 0.96 0.64
N MET A 172 -31.71 -0.32 0.72
CA MET A 172 -31.96 -1.21 -0.43
C MET A 172 -33.24 -2.03 -0.23
N PRO A 173 -34.43 -1.46 -0.47
CA PRO A 173 -35.72 -2.11 -0.14
C PRO A 173 -35.92 -3.50 -0.78
N GLY A 174 -35.35 -3.76 -1.95
CA GLY A 174 -35.47 -5.03 -2.67
C GLY A 174 -34.31 -6.02 -2.46
N ALA A 175 -33.35 -5.72 -1.57
CA ALA A 175 -32.23 -6.62 -1.33
C ALA A 175 -32.69 -7.93 -0.68
N SER A 176 -32.19 -9.06 -1.17
CA SER A 176 -32.40 -10.35 -0.51
C SER A 176 -31.50 -10.45 0.71
N LEU A 177 -32.07 -10.76 1.88
CA LEU A 177 -31.29 -11.07 3.07
C LEU A 177 -30.78 -12.53 3.02
N HIS A 178 -29.62 -12.77 3.62
CA HIS A 178 -29.13 -14.12 3.84
C HIS A 178 -30.08 -14.90 4.74
N ALA A 179 -30.21 -16.22 4.54
CA ALA A 179 -31.14 -17.06 5.29
C ALA A 179 -30.88 -17.05 6.81
N ASN A 180 -29.62 -16.84 7.22
CA ASN A 180 -29.23 -16.64 8.61
C ASN A 180 -29.26 -15.15 8.93
N ASN A 181 -30.43 -14.66 9.34
CA ASN A 181 -30.68 -13.29 9.77
C ASN A 181 -30.27 -13.11 11.25
N GLN A 182 -29.02 -13.47 11.57
CA GLN A 182 -28.51 -13.44 12.95
C GLN A 182 -28.23 -12.00 13.39
N CYS A 183 -28.68 -11.67 14.59
CA CYS A 183 -28.41 -10.42 15.26
C CYS A 183 -27.35 -10.66 16.35
N HIS A 184 -26.34 -9.82 16.38
CA HIS A 184 -25.26 -9.78 17.37
C HIS A 184 -25.12 -8.36 17.95
N PRO A 185 -26.16 -7.82 18.60
CA PRO A 185 -26.09 -6.48 19.20
C PRO A 185 -25.04 -6.38 20.32
N GLU A 186 -24.62 -7.50 20.90
CA GLU A 186 -23.50 -7.59 21.85
C GLU A 186 -22.13 -7.31 21.22
N ASP A 187 -22.00 -7.47 19.91
CA ASP A 187 -20.78 -7.22 19.12
C ASP A 187 -20.79 -5.84 18.43
N ALA A 188 -21.81 -5.02 18.70
CA ALA A 188 -21.96 -3.65 18.19
C ALA A 188 -21.23 -2.62 19.07
#